data_AF-A0A7J5VZB4-F1
#
_entry.id   AF-A0A7J5VZB4-F1
#
_cell.length_a   1.000
_cell.length_b   1.000
_cell.length_c   1.000
_cell.angle_alpha   90.00
_cell.angle_beta   90.00
_cell.angle_gamma   90.00
#
_symmetry.space_group_name_H-M   'P 1'
#
loop_
_entity.id
_entity.type
_entity.pdbx_description
1 polymer ?
#
loop_
_entity_poly.entity_id
_entity_poly.type
_entity_poly.pdbx_seq_one_letter_code
_entity_poly.pdbx_strand_id
1 'polypeptide(L)'
;MDIDYLELSNELKLWLLLFRSDLFQQPWLFIFIAWLSTFVISGFFIRPVSLIGKSLEKKKPGFVSIVISSLFLSLISGLFNTLVPYIVTVWLWIFLLPFIISLLTGVFYYLINRNNKILHNSIAIFTANFYIEADKSILQGIKQVLRRQIWEQPQTLIGHGIGQVLNSTGFITGVALSDGIAVLSGNIPLANGVCFGSYILVTSRYSGTDTHLDVSERNSYMMVLIRHELGHTIQSRFSGPLYLFKYGIPSAMSQGWTEKDAEFRSDRYLLINYGLPPVFSSYQKDHRPANAGTAAYLLMLIVMIWGAFWGATAGFFGAYLFVAGIIALFNLGKLQNKIL
;
A
#
# COMPACT_ATOMS: atom_id res chain seq x y z
N MET A 1 41.64 -9.33 -15.94
CA MET A 1 41.33 -9.80 -14.58
C MET A 1 40.52 -11.05 -14.80
N ASP A 2 41.19 -12.20 -14.74
CA ASP A 2 40.54 -13.48 -15.06
C ASP A 2 39.73 -13.91 -13.84
N ILE A 3 38.46 -14.24 -14.05
CA ILE A 3 37.58 -14.73 -12.99
C ILE A 3 37.94 -16.20 -12.74
N ASP A 4 38.42 -16.52 -11.54
CA ASP A 4 38.60 -17.90 -11.12
C ASP A 4 37.23 -18.51 -10.79
N TYR A 5 36.70 -19.29 -11.73
CA TYR A 5 35.41 -19.96 -11.58
C TYR A 5 35.40 -21.00 -10.44
N LEU A 6 36.56 -21.57 -10.07
CA LEU A 6 36.66 -22.51 -8.97
C LEU A 6 36.54 -21.80 -7.63
N GLU A 7 37.21 -20.66 -7.47
CA GLU A 7 37.10 -19.78 -6.31
C GLU A 7 35.64 -19.31 -6.14
N LEU A 8 35.04 -18.74 -7.20
CA LEU A 8 33.64 -18.30 -7.20
C LEU A 8 32.67 -19.43 -6.83
N SER A 9 32.91 -20.65 -7.32
CA SER A 9 32.09 -21.82 -6.98
C SER A 9 32.19 -22.19 -5.50
N ASN A 10 33.39 -22.12 -4.92
CA ASN A 10 33.62 -22.42 -3.51
C ASN A 10 33.01 -21.35 -2.60
N GLU A 11 33.15 -20.08 -2.95
CA GLU A 11 32.48 -18.97 -2.25
C GLU A 11 30.97 -19.12 -2.29
N LEU A 12 30.38 -19.45 -3.45
CA LEU A 12 28.94 -19.68 -3.57
C LEU A 12 28.48 -20.83 -2.68
N LYS A 13 29.22 -21.93 -2.60
CA LYS A 13 28.90 -23.06 -1.71
C LYS A 13 28.94 -22.65 -0.24
N LEU A 14 29.98 -21.92 0.17
CA LEU A 14 30.09 -21.43 1.53
C LEU A 14 28.94 -20.49 1.88
N TRP A 15 28.62 -19.57 0.97
CA TRP A 15 27.48 -18.66 1.13
C TRP A 15 26.15 -19.41 1.25
N LEU A 16 25.92 -20.44 0.43
CA LEU A 16 24.72 -21.28 0.53
C LEU A 16 24.63 -22.04 1.86
N LEU A 17 25.74 -22.51 2.40
CA LEU A 17 25.79 -23.16 3.71
C LEU A 17 25.49 -22.18 4.85
N LEU A 18 26.08 -20.99 4.81
CA LEU A 18 25.82 -19.91 5.77
C LEU A 18 24.36 -19.44 5.70
N PHE A 19 23.87 -19.13 4.49
CA PHE A 19 22.48 -18.75 4.26
C PHE A 19 21.50 -19.81 4.78
N ARG A 20 21.79 -21.10 4.52
CA ARG A 20 21.00 -22.21 5.06
C ARG A 20 21.00 -22.19 6.59
N SER A 21 22.16 -22.04 7.22
CA SER A 21 22.28 -21.96 8.68
C SER A 21 21.46 -20.80 9.24
N ASP A 22 21.63 -19.60 8.70
CA ASP A 22 20.95 -18.38 9.15
C ASP A 22 19.43 -18.48 8.97
N LEU A 23 18.98 -19.13 7.88
CA LEU A 23 17.56 -19.39 7.62
C LEU A 23 16.97 -20.36 8.66
N PHE A 24 17.70 -21.42 9.04
CA PHE A 24 17.25 -22.35 10.08
C PHE A 24 17.27 -21.76 11.48
N GLN A 25 18.12 -20.76 11.74
CA GLN A 25 18.21 -20.07 13.01
C GLN A 25 17.13 -19.00 13.22
N GLN A 26 16.34 -18.67 12.19
CA GLN A 26 15.23 -17.72 12.34
C GLN A 26 14.24 -18.23 13.41
N PRO A 27 13.67 -17.32 14.24
CA PRO A 27 12.68 -17.68 15.25
C PRO A 27 11.31 -17.95 14.60
N TRP A 28 11.22 -18.97 13.74
CA TRP A 28 10.07 -19.26 12.88
C TRP A 28 8.75 -19.36 13.63
N LEU A 29 8.76 -19.99 14.81
CA LEU A 29 7.56 -20.09 15.64
C LEU A 29 7.03 -18.71 16.05
N PHE A 30 7.92 -17.82 16.48
CA PHE A 30 7.54 -16.46 16.85
C PHE A 30 7.05 -15.66 15.64
N ILE A 31 7.75 -15.73 14.51
CA ILE A 31 7.36 -15.07 13.26
C ILE A 31 5.96 -15.53 12.84
N PHE A 32 5.70 -16.85 12.89
CA PHE A 32 4.41 -17.41 12.53
C PHE A 32 3.29 -16.97 13.47
N ILE A 33 3.51 -17.05 14.79
CA ILE A 33 2.53 -16.62 15.79
C ILE A 33 2.21 -15.13 15.63
N ALA A 34 3.21 -14.28 15.37
CA ALA A 34 3.03 -12.85 15.16
C ALA A 34 2.14 -12.56 13.94
N TRP A 35 2.42 -13.20 12.80
CA TRP A 35 1.62 -13.06 11.60
C TRP A 35 0.20 -13.60 11.78
N LEU A 36 0.05 -14.80 12.33
CA LEU A 36 -1.26 -15.39 12.57
C LEU A 36 -2.12 -14.50 13.48
N SER A 37 -1.53 -13.96 14.55
CA SER A 37 -2.22 -13.03 15.46
C SER A 37 -2.68 -11.77 14.73
N THR A 38 -1.81 -11.21 13.88
CA THR A 38 -2.11 -10.03 13.06
C THR A 38 -3.32 -10.26 12.15
N PHE A 39 -3.37 -11.40 11.46
CA PHE A 39 -4.50 -11.72 10.59
C PHE A 39 -5.78 -12.06 11.34
N VAL A 40 -5.69 -12.73 12.49
CA VAL A 40 -6.85 -13.00 13.33
C VAL A 40 -7.45 -11.68 13.84
N ILE A 41 -6.62 -10.75 14.32
CA ILE A 41 -7.06 -9.42 14.73
C ILE A 41 -7.74 -8.70 13.56
N SER A 42 -7.06 -8.68 12.40
CA SER A 42 -7.51 -7.97 11.19
C SER A 42 -8.79 -8.55 10.58
N GLY A 43 -8.95 -9.87 10.59
CA GLY A 43 -10.07 -10.54 9.93
C GLY A 43 -11.34 -10.67 10.78
N PHE A 44 -11.23 -10.62 12.11
CA PHE A 44 -12.36 -10.92 13.00
C PHE A 44 -12.85 -9.74 13.83
N PHE A 45 -11.99 -8.81 14.21
CA PHE A 45 -12.37 -7.72 15.12
C PHE A 45 -12.85 -6.47 14.40
N ILE A 46 -12.49 -6.31 13.13
CA ILE A 46 -12.84 -5.12 12.34
C ILE A 46 -13.89 -5.45 11.29
N ARG A 47 -14.85 -4.55 11.18
CA ARG A 47 -15.98 -4.68 10.28
C ARG A 47 -15.69 -3.84 9.04
N PRO A 48 -15.45 -4.47 7.88
CA PRO A 48 -15.32 -3.73 6.63
C PRO A 48 -16.63 -2.99 6.32
N VAL A 49 -16.52 -1.88 5.62
CA VAL A 49 -17.65 -1.08 5.15
C VAL A 49 -17.60 -1.14 3.63
N SER A 50 -18.69 -1.61 3.00
CA SER A 50 -18.76 -1.59 1.53
C SER A 50 -18.73 -0.15 1.05
N LEU A 51 -17.85 0.16 0.09
CA LEU A 51 -17.86 1.45 -0.61
C LEU A 51 -18.96 1.52 -1.68
N ILE A 52 -19.66 0.41 -1.98
CA ILE A 52 -20.64 0.31 -3.06
C ILE A 52 -21.92 -0.33 -2.53
N GLY A 53 -23.02 0.43 -2.56
CA GLY A 53 -24.36 -0.03 -2.22
C GLY A 53 -24.60 -0.38 -0.74
N LYS A 54 -25.87 -0.44 -0.36
CA LYS A 54 -26.34 -0.66 1.03
C LYS A 54 -26.16 -2.09 1.58
N SER A 55 -25.66 -3.05 0.80
CA SER A 55 -25.52 -4.43 1.29
C SER A 55 -24.26 -4.59 2.12
N LEU A 56 -24.37 -4.19 3.38
CA LEU A 56 -23.53 -4.62 4.50
C LEU A 56 -23.71 -6.12 4.79
N GLU A 57 -23.64 -7.00 3.77
CA GLU A 57 -23.59 -8.43 4.05
C GLU A 57 -22.23 -8.73 4.69
N LYS A 58 -22.27 -8.89 6.01
CA LYS A 58 -21.15 -9.25 6.87
C LYS A 58 -20.64 -10.63 6.48
N LYS A 59 -19.79 -10.71 5.47
CA LYS A 59 -19.06 -11.92 5.16
C LYS A 59 -17.67 -11.79 5.79
N LYS A 60 -17.32 -12.78 6.61
CA LYS A 60 -15.99 -12.86 7.23
C LYS A 60 -15.04 -13.56 6.27
N PRO A 61 -13.76 -13.17 6.20
CA PRO A 61 -12.77 -13.93 5.46
C PRO A 61 -12.77 -15.39 5.92
N GLY A 62 -12.57 -16.30 4.97
CA GLY A 62 -12.41 -17.71 5.30
C GLY A 62 -11.20 -17.91 6.22
N PHE A 63 -11.38 -18.65 7.32
CA PHE A 63 -10.30 -18.94 8.27
C PHE A 63 -9.08 -19.58 7.59
N VAL A 64 -9.31 -20.44 6.59
CA VAL A 64 -8.25 -21.05 5.77
C VAL A 64 -7.43 -19.99 5.03
N SER A 65 -8.06 -18.97 4.44
CA SER A 65 -7.37 -17.86 3.78
C SER A 65 -6.46 -17.10 4.75
N ILE A 66 -6.92 -16.88 5.98
CA ILE A 66 -6.14 -16.24 7.05
C ILE A 66 -4.90 -17.07 7.38
N VAL A 67 -5.07 -18.36 7.67
CA VAL A 67 -3.96 -19.24 8.07
C VAL A 67 -2.92 -19.34 6.94
N ILE A 68 -3.36 -19.56 5.70
CA ILE A 68 -2.45 -19.69 4.56
C ILE A 68 -1.73 -18.37 4.29
N SER A 69 -2.43 -17.23 4.30
CA SER A 69 -1.78 -15.93 4.11
C SER A 69 -0.75 -15.62 5.20
N SER A 70 -1.04 -16.02 6.44
CA SER A 70 -0.12 -15.91 7.58
C SER A 70 1.14 -16.75 7.37
N LEU A 71 1.00 -18.01 6.92
CA LEU A 71 2.13 -18.90 6.60
C LEU A 71 3.01 -18.31 5.51
N PHE A 72 2.41 -17.83 4.41
CA PHE A 72 3.15 -17.24 3.28
C PHE A 72 3.92 -15.99 3.71
N LEU A 73 3.27 -15.07 4.43
CA LEU A 73 3.97 -13.87 4.91
C LEU A 73 5.05 -14.19 5.93
N SER A 74 4.86 -15.22 6.76
CA SER A 74 5.89 -15.68 7.69
C SER A 74 7.13 -16.17 6.95
N LEU A 75 6.93 -17.04 5.95
CA LEU A 75 8.01 -17.59 5.12
C LEU A 75 8.77 -16.47 4.38
N ILE A 76 8.04 -15.55 3.76
CA ILE A 76 8.63 -14.42 3.06
C ILE A 76 9.39 -13.51 4.03
N SER A 77 8.80 -13.19 5.19
CA SER A 77 9.44 -12.33 6.19
C SER A 77 10.73 -12.93 6.73
N GLY A 78 10.73 -14.24 7.05
CA GLY A 78 11.95 -14.90 7.52
C GLY A 78 13.02 -15.02 6.42
N LEU A 79 12.62 -15.21 5.16
CA LEU A 79 13.54 -15.14 4.01
C LEU A 79 14.17 -13.75 3.88
N PHE A 80 13.36 -12.69 3.89
CA PHE A 80 13.86 -11.32 3.85
C PHE A 80 14.71 -10.97 5.06
N ASN A 81 14.37 -11.47 6.26
CA ASN A 81 15.17 -11.23 7.46
C ASN A 81 16.53 -11.94 7.38
N THR A 82 16.60 -13.09 6.71
CA THR A 82 17.86 -13.79 6.45
C THR A 82 18.72 -13.03 5.43
N LEU A 83 18.09 -12.50 4.37
CA LEU A 83 18.82 -11.83 3.29
C LEU A 83 19.23 -10.38 3.64
N VAL A 84 18.34 -9.63 4.29
CA VAL A 84 18.46 -8.18 4.54
C VAL A 84 17.85 -7.77 5.89
N PRO A 85 18.37 -8.29 7.03
CA PRO A 85 17.77 -8.11 8.36
C PRO A 85 17.58 -6.64 8.77
N TYR A 86 18.54 -5.78 8.44
CA TYR A 86 18.47 -4.35 8.76
C TYR A 86 17.32 -3.65 8.03
N ILE A 87 17.06 -4.01 6.76
CA ILE A 87 15.95 -3.44 5.99
C ILE A 87 14.62 -3.89 6.59
N VAL A 88 14.49 -5.17 6.94
CA VAL A 88 13.28 -5.70 7.61
C VAL A 88 13.06 -5.00 8.95
N THR A 89 14.11 -4.80 9.73
CA THR A 89 14.02 -4.11 11.02
C THR A 89 13.54 -2.66 10.85
N VAL A 90 14.13 -1.90 9.94
CA VAL A 90 13.70 -0.52 9.64
C VAL A 90 12.26 -0.49 9.13
N TRP A 91 11.89 -1.40 8.23
CA TRP A 91 10.53 -1.53 7.73
C TRP A 91 9.52 -1.81 8.86
N LEU A 92 9.84 -2.73 9.77
CA LEU A 92 9.03 -3.02 10.96
C LEU A 92 8.90 -1.80 11.87
N TRP A 93 9.96 -1.01 12.05
CA TRP A 93 9.88 0.23 12.85
C TRP A 93 8.95 1.26 12.21
N ILE A 94 9.10 1.52 10.91
CA ILE A 94 8.23 2.47 10.19
C ILE A 94 6.77 1.98 10.21
N PHE A 95 6.56 0.66 10.18
CA PHE A 95 5.24 0.07 10.20
C PHE A 95 4.60 0.08 11.60
N LEU A 96 5.29 -0.44 12.62
CA LEU A 96 4.73 -0.68 13.94
C LEU A 96 4.73 0.56 14.84
N LEU A 97 5.75 1.41 14.75
CA LEU A 97 5.87 2.55 15.67
C LEU A 97 4.68 3.52 15.57
N PRO A 98 4.25 3.98 14.38
CA PRO A 98 3.07 4.83 14.26
C PRO A 98 1.80 4.14 14.78
N PHE A 99 1.66 2.84 14.53
CA PHE A 99 0.53 2.06 15.03
C PHE A 99 0.53 1.99 16.56
N ILE A 100 1.67 1.69 17.21
CA ILE A 100 1.78 1.62 18.67
C ILE A 100 1.43 2.98 19.29
N ILE A 101 1.95 4.08 18.74
CA ILE A 101 1.63 5.44 19.22
C ILE A 101 0.12 5.71 19.12
N SER A 102 -0.49 5.40 17.97
CA SER A 102 -1.92 5.57 17.71
C SER A 102 -2.80 4.70 18.60
N LEU A 103 -2.38 3.45 18.83
CA LEU A 103 -3.07 2.49 19.69
C LEU A 103 -3.04 2.96 21.15
N LEU A 104 -1.86 3.30 21.67
CA LEU A 104 -1.69 3.79 23.04
C LEU A 104 -2.45 5.10 23.25
N THR A 105 -2.38 6.04 22.30
CA THR A 105 -3.17 7.27 22.34
C THR A 105 -4.66 6.97 22.39
N GLY A 106 -5.14 6.02 21.58
CA GLY A 106 -6.52 5.56 21.60
C GLY A 106 -6.94 4.93 22.93
N VAL A 107 -6.08 4.12 23.55
CA VAL A 107 -6.32 3.55 24.88
C VAL A 107 -6.43 4.64 25.94
N PHE A 108 -5.47 5.57 25.99
CA PHE A 108 -5.50 6.69 26.95
C PHE A 108 -6.73 7.57 26.74
N TYR A 109 -7.05 7.91 25.49
CA TYR A 109 -8.22 8.72 25.15
C TYR A 109 -9.52 8.02 25.54
N TYR A 110 -9.60 6.69 25.39
CA TYR A 110 -10.74 5.91 25.84
C TYR A 110 -10.87 5.88 27.37
N LEU A 111 -9.76 5.72 28.10
CA LEU A 111 -9.78 5.71 29.57
C LEU A 111 -10.25 7.05 30.16
N ILE A 112 -9.82 8.17 29.55
CA ILE A 112 -10.15 9.53 30.02
C ILE A 112 -11.53 9.97 29.55
N ASN A 113 -11.82 9.86 28.24
CA ASN A 113 -13.01 10.45 27.62
C ASN A 113 -14.13 9.44 27.33
N ARG A 114 -13.93 8.14 27.62
CA ARG A 114 -14.85 7.04 27.26
C ARG A 114 -15.20 6.96 25.78
N ASN A 115 -14.37 7.55 24.93
CA ASN A 115 -14.54 7.57 23.49
C ASN A 115 -13.48 6.66 22.85
N ASN A 116 -13.92 5.64 22.11
CA ASN A 116 -13.05 4.63 21.52
C ASN A 116 -12.70 4.92 20.05
N LYS A 117 -13.04 6.10 19.51
CA LYS A 117 -12.87 6.43 18.09
C LYS A 117 -11.43 6.29 17.61
N ILE A 118 -10.48 6.92 18.32
CA ILE A 118 -9.05 6.85 18.00
C ILE A 118 -8.56 5.40 18.08
N LEU A 119 -8.97 4.67 19.12
CA LEU A 119 -8.63 3.26 19.30
C LEU A 119 -9.15 2.39 18.14
N HIS A 120 -10.43 2.55 17.79
CA HIS A 120 -11.06 1.81 16.71
C HIS A 120 -10.39 2.09 15.36
N ASN A 121 -10.19 3.38 15.04
CA ASN A 121 -9.53 3.80 13.82
C ASN A 121 -8.08 3.31 13.74
N SER A 122 -7.34 3.31 14.86
CA SER A 122 -5.96 2.79 14.91
C SER A 122 -5.88 1.34 14.44
N ILE A 123 -6.76 0.49 14.98
CA ILE A 123 -6.83 -0.92 14.61
C ILE A 123 -7.34 -1.06 13.17
N ALA A 124 -8.28 -0.21 12.72
CA ALA A 124 -8.82 -0.21 11.34
C ALA A 124 -7.75 0.11 10.29
N ILE A 125 -6.97 1.17 10.53
CA ILE A 125 -5.84 1.58 9.69
C ILE A 125 -4.81 0.45 9.64
N PHE A 126 -4.46 -0.15 10.77
CA PHE A 126 -3.52 -1.27 10.80
C PHE A 126 -4.05 -2.49 10.02
N THR A 127 -5.33 -2.81 10.21
CA THR A 127 -6.03 -3.95 9.59
C THR A 127 -6.08 -3.86 8.07
N ALA A 128 -6.14 -2.65 7.50
CA ALA A 128 -6.19 -2.43 6.06
C ALA A 128 -5.06 -3.12 5.28
N ASN A 129 -3.90 -3.29 5.92
CA ASN A 129 -2.74 -3.98 5.35
C ASN A 129 -3.00 -5.48 5.09
N PHE A 130 -3.80 -6.11 5.95
CA PHE A 130 -3.95 -7.57 6.05
C PHE A 130 -5.36 -8.06 5.75
N TYR A 131 -6.32 -7.14 5.68
CA TYR A 131 -7.71 -7.44 5.42
C TYR A 131 -7.89 -8.20 4.10
N ILE A 132 -8.62 -9.30 4.16
CA ILE A 132 -8.99 -10.15 3.02
C ILE A 132 -10.51 -10.07 2.90
N GLU A 133 -11.04 -9.72 1.73
CA GLU A 133 -12.49 -9.73 1.56
C GLU A 133 -13.02 -11.16 1.53
N ALA A 134 -14.24 -11.32 2.02
CA ALA A 134 -14.83 -12.63 2.22
C ALA A 134 -15.41 -13.28 0.95
N ASP A 135 -15.63 -12.50 -0.11
CA ASP A 135 -16.06 -12.98 -1.42
C ASP A 135 -14.87 -13.45 -2.29
N LYS A 136 -13.63 -13.22 -1.86
CA LYS A 136 -12.44 -13.59 -2.64
C LYS A 136 -12.02 -15.03 -2.37
N SER A 137 -11.53 -15.69 -3.41
CA SER A 137 -10.90 -17.00 -3.26
C SER A 137 -9.61 -16.91 -2.43
N ILE A 138 -9.19 -18.03 -1.85
CA ILE A 138 -7.94 -18.11 -1.05
C ILE A 138 -6.76 -17.49 -1.81
N LEU A 139 -6.58 -17.86 -3.09
CA LEU A 139 -5.48 -17.37 -3.92
C LEU A 139 -5.59 -15.86 -4.18
N GLN A 140 -6.80 -15.33 -4.37
CA GLN A 140 -7.01 -13.90 -4.54
C GLN A 140 -6.68 -13.13 -3.26
N GLY A 141 -7.11 -13.63 -2.09
CA GLY A 141 -6.77 -13.04 -0.80
C GLY A 141 -5.26 -12.98 -0.54
N ILE A 142 -4.55 -14.09 -0.78
CA ILE A 142 -3.08 -14.13 -0.66
C ILE A 142 -2.44 -13.10 -1.60
N LYS A 143 -2.84 -13.08 -2.88
CA LYS A 143 -2.30 -12.14 -3.86
C LYS A 143 -2.50 -10.69 -3.44
N GLN A 144 -3.66 -10.34 -2.89
CA GLN A 144 -3.90 -8.98 -2.42
C GLN A 144 -3.00 -8.60 -1.24
N VAL A 145 -2.81 -9.50 -0.28
CA VAL A 145 -1.95 -9.21 0.88
C VAL A 145 -0.50 -9.05 0.43
N LEU A 146 0.02 -9.98 -0.38
CA LEU A 146 1.38 -9.88 -0.93
C LEU A 146 1.56 -8.61 -1.74
N ARG A 147 0.54 -8.23 -2.52
CA ARG A 147 0.54 -6.98 -3.27
C ARG A 147 0.70 -5.77 -2.34
N ARG A 148 -0.06 -5.67 -1.24
CA ARG A 148 0.07 -4.54 -0.29
C ARG A 148 1.39 -4.57 0.50
N GLN A 149 1.83 -5.75 0.94
CA GLN A 149 3.01 -5.88 1.81
C GLN A 149 4.33 -5.76 1.06
N ILE A 150 4.36 -6.10 -0.24
CA ILE A 150 5.60 -6.18 -1.01
C ILE A 150 5.55 -5.25 -2.22
N TRP A 151 4.50 -5.39 -3.04
CA TRP A 151 4.47 -4.71 -4.34
C TRP A 151 4.11 -3.23 -4.25
N GLU A 152 3.11 -2.84 -3.46
CA GLU A 152 2.65 -1.46 -3.30
C GLU A 152 3.53 -0.65 -2.30
N GLN A 153 4.73 -1.12 -2.01
CA GLN A 153 5.70 -0.43 -1.18
C GLN A 153 6.62 0.44 -2.04
N PRO A 154 7.03 1.65 -1.57
CA PRO A 154 6.90 2.16 -0.19
C PRO A 154 5.61 2.96 0.10
N GLN A 155 4.79 3.28 -0.90
CA GLN A 155 3.66 4.19 -0.74
C GLN A 155 2.62 3.70 0.27
N THR A 156 2.33 2.40 0.33
CA THR A 156 1.37 1.85 1.31
C THR A 156 1.84 2.07 2.75
N LEU A 157 3.14 1.93 3.00
CA LEU A 157 3.74 2.20 4.31
C LEU A 157 3.66 3.68 4.70
N ILE A 158 3.85 4.59 3.74
CA ILE A 158 3.67 6.03 3.95
C ILE A 158 2.21 6.34 4.31
N GLY A 159 1.25 5.80 3.54
CA GLY A 159 -0.18 5.97 3.81
C GLY A 159 -0.59 5.45 5.18
N HIS A 160 -0.12 4.27 5.56
CA HIS A 160 -0.31 3.70 6.90
C HIS A 160 0.26 4.62 7.99
N GLY A 161 1.53 5.04 7.86
CA GLY A 161 2.21 5.86 8.85
C GLY A 161 1.52 7.21 9.06
N ILE A 162 1.24 7.94 7.97
CA ILE A 162 0.51 9.22 8.01
C ILE A 162 -0.87 9.03 8.62
N GLY A 163 -1.61 7.99 8.20
CA GLY A 163 -2.93 7.68 8.73
C GLY A 163 -2.92 7.47 10.25
N GLN A 164 -1.95 6.70 10.76
CA GLN A 164 -1.80 6.47 12.20
C GLN A 164 -1.45 7.75 12.97
N VAL A 165 -0.54 8.57 12.45
CA VAL A 165 -0.17 9.85 13.08
C VAL A 165 -1.38 10.79 13.13
N LEU A 166 -2.09 10.97 12.02
CA LEU A 166 -3.29 11.83 11.95
C LEU A 166 -4.43 11.30 12.84
N ASN A 167 -4.56 9.99 12.98
CA ASN A 167 -5.54 9.41 13.89
C ASN A 167 -5.19 9.70 15.35
N SER A 168 -3.90 9.61 15.71
CA SER A 168 -3.41 9.92 17.06
C SER A 168 -3.73 11.35 17.48
N THR A 169 -3.71 12.29 16.53
CA THR A 169 -4.03 13.71 16.78
C THR A 169 -5.52 14.04 16.59
N GLY A 170 -6.38 13.04 16.34
CA GLY A 170 -7.82 13.21 16.21
C GLY A 170 -8.31 13.78 14.87
N PHE A 171 -7.44 13.93 13.86
CA PHE A 171 -7.84 14.42 12.53
C PHE A 171 -8.67 13.40 11.76
N ILE A 172 -8.48 12.10 12.01
CA ILE A 172 -9.27 11.04 11.37
C ILE A 172 -10.60 10.86 12.10
N THR A 173 -11.68 11.06 11.35
CA THR A 173 -13.04 10.88 11.82
C THR A 173 -13.60 9.48 11.61
N GLY A 174 -13.22 8.82 10.52
CA GLY A 174 -13.68 7.48 10.21
C GLY A 174 -12.73 6.76 9.25
N VAL A 175 -12.84 5.44 9.25
CA VAL A 175 -12.07 4.54 8.38
C VAL A 175 -13.04 3.55 7.76
N ALA A 176 -13.10 3.52 6.44
CA ALA A 176 -13.84 2.52 5.69
C ALA A 176 -12.88 1.58 4.97
N LEU A 177 -13.12 0.28 5.06
CA LEU A 177 -12.30 -0.75 4.43
C LEU A 177 -13.10 -1.46 3.33
N SER A 178 -12.61 -1.40 2.09
CA SER A 178 -13.23 -2.07 0.94
C SER A 178 -12.19 -2.41 -0.12
N ASP A 179 -12.26 -3.61 -0.70
CA ASP A 179 -11.34 -4.08 -1.75
C ASP A 179 -9.85 -3.89 -1.43
N GLY A 180 -9.47 -4.04 -0.16
CA GLY A 180 -8.11 -3.84 0.29
C GLY A 180 -7.66 -2.40 0.19
N ILE A 181 -8.58 -1.46 0.36
CA ILE A 181 -8.38 -0.02 0.39
C ILE A 181 -8.95 0.49 1.71
N ALA A 182 -8.20 1.36 2.38
CA ALA A 182 -8.68 2.14 3.50
C ALA A 182 -8.97 3.56 3.05
N VAL A 183 -10.22 3.99 3.20
CA VAL A 183 -10.62 5.39 3.04
C VAL A 183 -10.69 6.02 4.42
N LEU A 184 -9.79 6.97 4.67
CA LEU A 184 -9.64 7.72 5.89
C LEU A 184 -10.28 9.07 5.66
N SER A 185 -11.35 9.37 6.39
CA SER A 185 -12.08 10.63 6.27
C SER A 185 -11.91 11.47 7.53
N GLY A 186 -11.79 12.79 7.38
CA GLY A 186 -11.77 13.70 8.53
C GLY A 186 -11.30 15.11 8.20
N ASN A 187 -10.75 15.82 9.18
CA ASN A 187 -10.15 17.13 8.95
C ASN A 187 -8.67 16.95 8.61
N ILE A 188 -8.39 16.45 7.41
CA ILE A 188 -7.04 16.07 7.01
C ILE A 188 -6.29 17.33 6.56
N PRO A 189 -5.16 17.70 7.21
CA PRO A 189 -4.41 18.92 6.92
C PRO A 189 -3.55 18.81 5.65
N LEU A 190 -3.94 17.95 4.71
CA LEU A 190 -3.30 17.76 3.41
C LEU A 190 -4.17 18.41 2.33
N ALA A 191 -3.94 18.06 1.06
CA ALA A 191 -4.87 18.37 -0.02
C ALA A 191 -6.28 17.80 0.28
N ASN A 192 -7.30 18.22 -0.48
CA ASN A 192 -8.68 17.74 -0.29
C ASN A 192 -8.77 16.21 -0.36
N GLY A 193 -7.92 15.57 -1.17
CA GLY A 193 -7.74 14.14 -1.28
C GLY A 193 -6.28 13.83 -1.59
N VAL A 194 -5.78 12.69 -1.09
CA VAL A 194 -4.50 12.12 -1.49
C VAL A 194 -4.50 10.61 -1.31
N CYS A 195 -3.83 9.91 -2.23
CA CYS A 195 -3.69 8.47 -2.20
C CYS A 195 -2.23 8.04 -2.01
N PHE A 196 -2.02 7.10 -1.08
CA PHE A 196 -0.75 6.43 -0.83
C PHE A 196 -0.94 4.91 -0.81
N GLY A 197 -0.74 4.27 -1.98
CA GLY A 197 -0.92 2.82 -2.10
C GLY A 197 -2.37 2.42 -1.85
N SER A 198 -2.60 1.61 -0.82
CA SER A 198 -3.94 1.20 -0.40
C SER A 198 -4.67 2.19 0.53
N TYR A 199 -4.11 3.37 0.79
CA TYR A 199 -4.70 4.36 1.69
C TYR A 199 -5.14 5.60 0.93
N ILE A 200 -6.42 5.94 1.04
CA ILE A 200 -7.02 7.16 0.53
C ILE A 200 -7.33 8.05 1.72
N LEU A 201 -6.78 9.26 1.74
CA LEU A 201 -7.00 10.26 2.76
C LEU A 201 -7.83 11.37 2.14
N VAL A 202 -9.04 11.61 2.66
CA VAL A 202 -9.94 12.66 2.16
C VAL A 202 -10.42 13.59 3.26
N THR A 203 -10.43 14.89 2.96
CA THR A 203 -10.93 15.92 3.85
C THR A 203 -12.43 16.06 3.74
N SER A 204 -13.15 15.71 4.81
CA SER A 204 -14.58 15.98 4.91
C SER A 204 -14.82 17.46 5.17
N ARG A 205 -15.22 18.20 4.14
CA ARG A 205 -15.58 19.62 4.25
C ARG A 205 -16.87 19.87 5.03
N TYR A 206 -17.68 18.83 5.24
CA TYR A 206 -18.89 18.90 6.05
C TYR A 206 -18.66 18.15 7.36
N SER A 207 -18.96 18.81 8.48
CA SER A 207 -18.80 18.32 9.85
C SER A 207 -19.84 17.27 10.24
N GLY A 208 -20.25 16.45 9.29
CA GLY A 208 -21.15 15.32 9.50
C GLY A 208 -20.34 14.04 9.61
N THR A 209 -20.76 13.16 10.49
CA THR A 209 -20.41 11.74 10.43
C THR A 209 -21.06 11.12 9.19
N ASP A 210 -20.60 11.50 7.99
CA ASP A 210 -21.02 10.85 6.75
C ASP A 210 -20.39 9.47 6.72
N THR A 211 -21.04 8.56 7.45
CA THR A 211 -20.72 7.13 7.51
C THR A 211 -21.18 6.40 6.25
N HIS A 212 -21.86 7.10 5.33
CA HIS A 212 -22.32 6.57 4.06
C HIS A 212 -21.32 6.94 2.95
N LEU A 213 -20.26 6.14 2.83
CA LEU A 213 -19.38 6.19 1.67
C LEU A 213 -19.95 5.27 0.60
N ASP A 214 -20.71 5.82 -0.34
CA ASP A 214 -21.22 5.08 -1.49
C ASP A 214 -20.70 5.71 -2.77
N VAL A 215 -19.63 5.12 -3.32
CA VAL A 215 -19.02 5.63 -4.55
C VAL A 215 -19.99 5.53 -5.73
N SER A 216 -21.15 4.87 -5.64
CA SER A 216 -22.17 4.93 -6.69
C SER A 216 -22.80 6.32 -6.85
N GLU A 217 -22.75 7.18 -5.82
CA GLU A 217 -23.28 8.55 -5.87
C GLU A 217 -22.42 9.45 -6.76
N ARG A 218 -23.02 10.00 -7.81
CA ARG A 218 -22.29 10.74 -8.85
C ARG A 218 -22.23 12.25 -8.62
N ASN A 219 -23.20 12.79 -7.89
CA ASN A 219 -23.31 14.23 -7.63
C ASN A 219 -22.61 14.65 -6.34
N SER A 220 -22.10 13.69 -5.56
CA SER A 220 -21.35 13.97 -4.34
C SER A 220 -19.91 14.29 -4.68
N TYR A 221 -19.47 15.51 -4.37
CA TYR A 221 -18.07 15.93 -4.51
C TYR A 221 -17.12 14.94 -3.81
N MET A 222 -17.49 14.49 -2.61
CA MET A 222 -16.69 13.53 -1.84
C MET A 222 -16.55 12.19 -2.57
N MET A 223 -17.65 11.67 -3.13
CA MET A 223 -17.60 10.39 -3.84
C MET A 223 -16.83 10.48 -5.14
N VAL A 224 -16.97 11.59 -5.88
CA VAL A 224 -16.15 11.86 -7.07
C VAL A 224 -14.66 11.95 -6.68
N LEU A 225 -14.33 12.62 -5.57
CA LEU A 225 -12.96 12.69 -5.08
C LEU A 225 -12.41 11.31 -4.68
N ILE A 226 -13.18 10.50 -3.96
CA ILE A 226 -12.77 9.12 -3.60
C ILE A 226 -12.57 8.27 -4.86
N ARG A 227 -13.43 8.41 -5.88
CA ARG A 227 -13.24 7.73 -7.18
C ARG A 227 -11.94 8.16 -7.85
N HIS A 228 -11.62 9.45 -7.83
CA HIS A 228 -10.37 9.97 -8.36
C HIS A 228 -9.15 9.36 -7.63
N GLU A 229 -9.15 9.38 -6.30
CA GLU A 229 -8.08 8.78 -5.48
C GLU A 229 -7.98 7.25 -5.62
N LEU A 230 -9.10 6.57 -5.87
CA LEU A 230 -9.12 5.15 -6.22
C LEU A 230 -8.35 4.90 -7.53
N GLY A 231 -8.39 5.85 -8.48
CA GLY A 231 -7.59 5.81 -9.70
C GLY A 231 -6.09 5.74 -9.41
N HIS A 232 -5.63 6.56 -8.48
CA HIS A 232 -4.25 6.55 -7.98
C HIS A 232 -3.90 5.27 -7.22
N THR A 233 -4.82 4.72 -6.43
CA THR A 233 -4.67 3.40 -5.81
C THR A 233 -4.43 2.33 -6.88
N ILE A 234 -5.19 2.37 -7.98
CA ILE A 234 -5.05 1.42 -9.09
C ILE A 234 -3.71 1.62 -9.81
N GLN A 235 -3.29 2.86 -10.09
CA GLN A 235 -1.97 3.14 -10.63
C GLN A 235 -0.86 2.55 -9.75
N SER A 236 -1.02 2.65 -8.43
CA SER A 236 -0.11 2.07 -7.44
C SER A 236 -0.04 0.56 -7.55
N ARG A 237 -1.19 -0.12 -7.61
CA ARG A 237 -1.28 -1.58 -7.79
C ARG A 237 -0.62 -2.08 -9.06
N PHE A 238 -0.66 -1.28 -10.14
CA PHE A 238 -0.02 -1.66 -11.41
C PHE A 238 1.48 -1.34 -11.47
N SER A 239 1.94 -0.35 -10.71
CA SER A 239 3.29 0.22 -10.86
C SER A 239 4.21 -0.05 -9.68
N GLY A 240 3.66 -0.61 -8.61
CA GLY A 240 4.39 -1.08 -7.45
C GLY A 240 5.37 -0.03 -6.90
N PRO A 241 6.66 -0.36 -6.71
CA PRO A 241 7.63 0.58 -6.15
C PRO A 241 7.95 1.80 -7.00
N LEU A 242 7.56 1.80 -8.28
CA LEU A 242 7.74 2.95 -9.18
C LEU A 242 6.59 3.95 -9.13
N TYR A 243 5.50 3.65 -8.41
CA TYR A 243 4.30 4.49 -8.41
C TYR A 243 4.57 5.95 -8.03
N LEU A 244 5.28 6.19 -6.92
CA LEU A 244 5.54 7.54 -6.44
C LEU A 244 6.28 8.38 -7.47
N PHE A 245 7.25 7.80 -8.18
CA PHE A 245 8.08 8.52 -9.13
C PHE A 245 7.42 8.67 -10.49
N LYS A 246 6.58 7.70 -10.87
CA LYS A 246 5.92 7.72 -12.17
C LYS A 246 4.62 8.53 -12.17
N TYR A 247 3.83 8.47 -11.09
CA TYR A 247 2.54 9.15 -11.00
C TYR A 247 2.44 10.04 -9.77
N GLY A 248 2.83 9.57 -8.58
CA GLY A 248 2.56 10.31 -7.33
C GLY A 248 3.17 11.71 -7.29
N ILE A 249 4.48 11.84 -7.50
CA ILE A 249 5.19 13.13 -7.54
C ILE A 249 4.73 13.96 -8.75
N PRO A 250 4.68 13.42 -9.98
CA PRO A 250 4.17 14.20 -11.12
C PRO A 250 2.73 14.71 -10.95
N SER A 251 1.84 13.91 -10.35
CA SER A 251 0.46 14.26 -10.02
C SER A 251 0.38 15.41 -9.01
N ALA A 252 1.15 15.30 -7.91
CA ALA A 252 1.21 16.34 -6.88
C ALA A 252 1.78 17.67 -7.41
N MET A 253 2.67 17.61 -8.42
CA MET A 253 3.29 18.81 -9.01
C MET A 253 2.51 19.36 -10.22
N SER A 254 1.73 18.54 -10.92
CA SER A 254 1.05 18.92 -12.15
C SER A 254 -0.19 18.08 -12.46
N GLN A 255 -1.31 18.76 -12.75
CA GLN A 255 -2.57 18.13 -13.13
C GLN A 255 -2.61 17.75 -14.62
N GLY A 256 -1.78 16.78 -14.99
CA GLY A 256 -1.56 16.38 -16.37
C GLY A 256 -2.16 15.02 -16.77
N TRP A 257 -1.36 14.26 -17.52
CA TRP A 257 -1.75 12.92 -17.99
C TRP A 257 -1.94 11.91 -16.84
N THR A 258 -1.29 12.13 -15.70
CA THR A 258 -1.39 11.28 -14.50
C THR A 258 -2.79 11.28 -13.92
N GLU A 259 -3.43 12.44 -13.86
CA GLU A 259 -4.80 12.63 -13.36
C GLU A 259 -5.80 11.94 -14.29
N LYS A 260 -5.69 12.22 -15.59
CA LYS A 260 -6.57 11.60 -16.60
C LYS A 260 -6.44 10.08 -16.62
N ASP A 261 -5.22 9.55 -16.46
CA ASP A 261 -4.98 8.11 -16.37
C ASP A 261 -5.55 7.52 -15.07
N ALA A 262 -5.53 8.25 -13.95
CA ALA A 262 -6.12 7.83 -12.69
C ALA A 262 -7.66 7.75 -12.83
N GLU A 263 -8.29 8.82 -13.27
CA GLU A 263 -9.73 8.91 -13.50
C GLU A 263 -10.26 7.82 -14.45
N PHE A 264 -9.56 7.58 -15.55
CA PHE A 264 -9.89 6.49 -16.48
C PHE A 264 -9.83 5.12 -15.79
N ARG A 265 -8.78 4.85 -15.01
CA ARG A 265 -8.61 3.56 -14.33
C ARG A 265 -9.69 3.33 -13.29
N SER A 266 -10.06 4.34 -12.51
CA SER A 266 -11.16 4.24 -11.54
C SER A 266 -12.48 3.95 -12.23
N ASP A 267 -12.84 4.71 -13.28
CA ASP A 267 -14.11 4.50 -13.97
C ASP A 267 -14.16 3.15 -14.66
N ARG A 268 -13.06 2.70 -15.27
CA ARG A 268 -12.96 1.36 -15.85
C ARG A 268 -13.09 0.27 -14.78
N TYR A 269 -12.45 0.42 -13.63
CA TYR A 269 -12.51 -0.54 -12.54
C TYR A 269 -13.94 -0.67 -11.99
N LEU A 270 -14.59 0.46 -11.72
CA LEU A 270 -15.94 0.51 -11.17
C LEU A 270 -16.97 0.00 -12.18
N LEU A 271 -16.80 0.30 -13.47
CA LEU A 271 -17.66 -0.24 -14.52
C LEU A 271 -17.56 -1.76 -14.65
N ILE A 272 -16.33 -2.31 -14.70
CA ILE A 272 -16.11 -3.74 -14.91
C ILE A 272 -16.52 -4.57 -13.69
N ASN A 273 -16.16 -4.13 -12.49
CA ASN A 273 -16.38 -4.93 -11.27
C ASN A 273 -17.74 -4.69 -10.64
N TYR A 274 -18.36 -3.53 -10.87
CA TYR A 274 -19.57 -3.10 -10.16
C TYR A 274 -20.69 -2.57 -11.07
N GLY A 275 -20.47 -2.49 -12.39
CA GLY A 275 -21.46 -1.93 -13.32
C GLY A 275 -21.73 -0.44 -13.12
N LEU A 276 -20.89 0.26 -12.36
CA LEU A 276 -21.07 1.68 -12.09
C LEU A 276 -20.63 2.51 -13.29
N PRO A 277 -21.46 3.43 -13.81
CA PRO A 277 -21.09 4.10 -15.04
C PRO A 277 -20.06 5.21 -14.78
N PRO A 278 -19.23 5.53 -15.79
CA PRO A 278 -18.21 6.57 -15.68
C PRO A 278 -18.76 7.91 -15.22
N VAL A 279 -17.92 8.68 -14.52
CA VAL A 279 -18.24 10.06 -14.08
C VAL A 279 -17.25 11.08 -14.61
N PHE A 280 -16.03 10.66 -14.97
CA PHE A 280 -15.01 11.56 -15.48
C PHE A 280 -15.08 11.66 -17.00
N SER A 281 -14.89 12.86 -17.52
CA SER A 281 -14.85 13.12 -18.97
C SER A 281 -13.63 12.51 -19.65
N SER A 282 -12.60 12.16 -18.88
CA SER A 282 -11.39 11.46 -19.32
C SER A 282 -11.64 9.99 -19.67
N TYR A 283 -12.82 9.43 -19.36
CA TYR A 283 -13.16 8.07 -19.75
C TYR A 283 -13.34 7.94 -21.26
N GLN A 284 -12.30 7.48 -21.93
CA GLN A 284 -12.30 7.16 -23.36
C GLN A 284 -12.04 5.66 -23.52
N LYS A 285 -12.91 4.94 -24.24
CA LYS A 285 -12.84 3.47 -24.35
C LYS A 285 -11.51 2.97 -24.97
N ASP A 286 -10.89 3.81 -25.78
CA ASP A 286 -9.62 3.59 -26.49
C ASP A 286 -8.38 4.11 -25.74
N HIS A 287 -8.54 4.79 -24.60
CA HIS A 287 -7.41 5.24 -23.78
C HIS A 287 -6.56 4.04 -23.33
N ARG A 288 -5.24 4.19 -23.48
CA ARG A 288 -4.27 3.16 -23.09
C ARG A 288 -3.63 3.53 -21.75
N PRO A 289 -3.78 2.68 -20.71
CA PRO A 289 -3.21 2.94 -19.40
C PRO A 289 -1.69 3.05 -19.48
N ALA A 290 -1.13 4.11 -18.90
CA ALA A 290 0.28 4.45 -19.05
C ALA A 290 1.18 3.65 -18.08
N ASN A 291 1.21 2.31 -18.17
CA ASN A 291 1.94 1.44 -17.22
C ASN A 291 3.46 1.67 -17.19
N ALA A 292 4.11 1.38 -16.04
CA ALA A 292 5.57 1.31 -15.96
C ALA A 292 6.09 0.21 -16.89
N GLY A 293 7.01 0.56 -17.80
CA GLY A 293 7.60 -0.41 -18.73
C GLY A 293 8.61 -1.30 -18.04
N THR A 294 8.76 -2.55 -18.49
CA THR A 294 9.72 -3.53 -17.96
C THR A 294 11.15 -2.98 -17.91
N ALA A 295 11.54 -2.17 -18.89
CA ALA A 295 12.84 -1.51 -18.93
C ALA A 295 13.10 -0.61 -17.71
N ALA A 296 12.09 0.08 -17.18
CA ALA A 296 12.26 0.93 -16.00
C ALA A 296 12.54 0.10 -14.74
N TYR A 297 11.89 -1.05 -14.60
CA TYR A 297 12.16 -1.99 -13.49
C TYR A 297 13.53 -2.63 -13.62
N LEU A 298 13.92 -3.06 -14.82
CA LEU A 298 15.25 -3.64 -15.07
C LEU A 298 16.35 -2.62 -14.80
N LEU A 299 16.19 -1.37 -15.27
CA LEU A 299 17.13 -0.30 -14.98
C LEU A 299 17.26 -0.07 -13.47
N MET A 300 16.13 0.04 -12.78
CA MET A 300 16.11 0.22 -11.33
C MET A 300 16.84 -0.94 -10.62
N LEU A 301 16.56 -2.19 -10.99
CA LEU A 301 17.20 -3.37 -10.42
C LEU A 301 18.72 -3.37 -10.67
N ILE A 302 19.15 -3.15 -11.90
CA ILE A 302 20.57 -3.14 -12.28
C ILE A 302 21.33 -2.07 -11.51
N VAL A 303 20.79 -0.85 -11.45
CA VAL A 303 21.45 0.27 -10.77
C VAL A 303 21.46 0.05 -9.26
N MET A 304 20.42 -0.54 -8.68
CA MET A 304 20.38 -0.92 -7.27
C MET A 304 21.41 -2.01 -6.92
N ILE A 305 21.56 -3.04 -7.76
CA ILE A 305 22.60 -4.07 -7.59
C ILE A 305 23.98 -3.44 -7.70
N TRP A 306 24.20 -2.58 -8.69
CA TRP A 306 25.45 -1.84 -8.85
C TRP A 306 25.75 -0.95 -7.64
N GLY A 307 24.76 -0.19 -7.16
CA GLY A 307 24.88 0.61 -5.95
C GLY A 307 25.21 -0.24 -4.72
N ALA A 308 24.60 -1.42 -4.59
CA ALA A 308 24.91 -2.36 -3.52
C ALA A 308 26.35 -2.86 -3.57
N PHE A 309 26.87 -3.12 -4.77
CA PHE A 309 28.26 -3.54 -4.96
C PHE A 309 29.26 -2.49 -4.46
N TRP A 310 28.99 -1.20 -4.69
CA TRP A 310 29.92 -0.11 -4.34
C TRP A 310 29.73 0.48 -2.94
N GLY A 311 28.54 0.39 -2.37
CA GLY A 311 28.22 1.07 -1.10
C GLY A 311 27.33 0.26 -0.17
N ALA A 312 27.24 -1.06 -0.37
CA ALA A 312 26.36 -1.96 0.37
C ALA A 312 24.93 -1.39 0.45
N THR A 313 24.30 -1.43 1.63
CA THR A 313 22.94 -0.92 1.84
C THR A 313 22.79 0.56 1.49
N ALA A 314 23.77 1.41 1.83
CA ALA A 314 23.70 2.83 1.54
C ALA A 314 23.77 3.11 0.02
N GLY A 315 24.67 2.41 -0.68
CA GLY A 315 24.80 2.50 -2.13
C GLY A 315 23.55 1.98 -2.86
N PHE A 316 22.94 0.90 -2.37
CA PHE A 316 21.66 0.39 -2.88
C PHE A 316 20.54 1.44 -2.80
N PHE A 317 20.37 2.07 -1.63
CA PHE A 317 19.35 3.11 -1.43
C PHE A 317 19.65 4.39 -2.22
N GLY A 318 20.91 4.82 -2.26
CA GLY A 318 21.33 5.96 -3.07
C GLY A 318 21.04 5.74 -4.56
N ALA A 319 21.36 4.55 -5.06
CA ALA A 319 21.05 4.13 -6.43
C ALA A 319 19.54 4.07 -6.71
N TYR A 320 18.75 3.52 -5.78
CA TYR A 320 17.29 3.53 -5.86
C TYR A 320 16.75 4.96 -5.99
N LEU A 321 17.13 5.86 -5.07
CA LEU A 321 16.65 7.25 -5.06
C LEU A 321 17.10 8.02 -6.30
N PHE A 322 18.31 7.77 -6.80
CA PHE A 322 18.82 8.41 -8.01
C PHE A 322 18.01 8.02 -9.25
N VAL A 323 17.82 6.72 -9.50
CA VAL A 323 17.02 6.25 -10.65
C VAL A 323 15.57 6.68 -10.52
N ALA A 324 15.02 6.57 -9.32
CA ALA A 324 13.69 7.03 -9.02
C ALA A 324 13.50 8.53 -9.30
N GLY A 325 14.46 9.37 -8.90
CA GLY A 325 14.48 10.80 -9.21
C GLY A 325 14.56 11.08 -10.72
N ILE A 326 15.40 10.34 -11.45
CA ILE A 326 15.47 10.44 -12.93
C ILE A 326 14.12 10.08 -13.57
N ILE A 327 13.48 8.99 -13.12
CA ILE A 327 12.16 8.58 -13.62
C ILE A 327 11.14 9.69 -13.35
N ALA A 328 11.14 10.29 -12.16
CA ALA A 328 10.25 11.41 -11.84
C ALA A 328 10.49 12.60 -12.76
N LEU A 329 11.75 13.01 -12.97
CA LEU A 329 12.12 14.11 -13.86
C LEU A 329 11.65 13.89 -15.30
N PHE A 330 11.81 12.68 -15.86
CA PHE A 330 11.32 12.39 -17.21
C PHE A 330 9.79 12.43 -17.31
N ASN A 331 9.07 11.98 -16.28
CA ASN A 331 7.61 12.02 -16.29
C ASN A 331 7.05 13.43 -16.05
N LEU A 332 7.79 14.28 -15.33
CA LEU A 332 7.56 15.73 -15.29
C LEU A 332 7.82 16.37 -16.66
N GLY A 333 8.92 16.03 -17.34
CA GLY A 333 9.26 16.58 -18.66
C GLY A 333 8.24 16.26 -19.77
N LYS A 334 7.54 15.12 -19.68
CA LYS A 334 6.43 14.78 -20.59
C LYS A 334 5.24 15.74 -20.52
N LEU A 335 5.18 16.62 -19.51
CA LEU A 335 4.21 17.69 -19.42
C LEU A 335 4.47 18.82 -20.44
N GLN A 336 5.71 19.00 -20.92
CA GLN A 336 6.05 20.08 -21.85
C GLN A 336 5.80 19.73 -23.31
N ASN A 337 5.79 18.45 -23.68
CA ASN A 337 5.55 17.99 -25.05
C ASN A 337 4.13 17.45 -25.22
N LYS A 338 3.14 18.33 -25.10
CA LYS A 338 1.79 18.24 -25.73
C LYS A 338 0.99 19.52 -25.45
N ILE A 339 1.50 20.64 -25.95
CA ILE A 339 0.70 21.77 -26.44
C ILE A 339 1.28 22.14 -27.81
N LEU A 340 0.76 21.47 -28.84
CA LEU A 340 0.52 22.01 -30.17
C LEU A 340 -0.73 21.32 -30.69
#